data_AF-D4F1P0-F1
#
_entry.id   AF-D4F1P0-F1
#
_cell.length_a   1.000
_cell.length_b   1.000
_cell.length_c   1.000
_cell.angle_alpha   90.00
_cell.angle_beta   90.00
_cell.angle_gamma   90.00
#
_symmetry.space_group_name_H-M   'P 1'
#
loop_
_entity.id
_entity.type
_entity.pdbx_description
1 polymer ?
#
loop_
_entity_poly.entity_id
_entity_poly.type
_entity_poly.pdbx_seq_one_letter_code
_entity_poly.pdbx_strand_id
1 'polypeptide(L)' 'MSEQQQQGAEQALDLNNEMQARREKLAALRKEGVAFPNDFRRDTTSDKLHSLYDGKSKEELEALDIEVSVAGRMM' A
#
# COMPACT_ATOMS: atom_id res chain seq x y z
N MET A 1 14.64 -27.57 -19.79
CA MET A 1 15.62 -26.54 -20.24
C MET A 1 14.98 -25.47 -21.11
N SER A 2 14.05 -25.80 -22.01
CA SER A 2 13.36 -24.83 -22.89
C SER A 2 12.27 -24.00 -22.19
N GLU A 3 11.50 -24.61 -21.28
CA GLU A 3 10.39 -23.93 -20.58
C GLU A 3 10.88 -22.88 -19.56
N GLN A 4 12.02 -23.13 -18.88
CA GLN A 4 12.62 -22.16 -17.96
C GLN A 4 13.10 -20.88 -18.67
N GLN A 5 13.45 -20.98 -19.95
CA GLN A 5 13.96 -19.85 -20.72
C GLN A 5 12.81 -18.96 -21.27
N GLN A 6 11.64 -19.55 -21.53
CA GLN A 6 10.41 -18.82 -21.88
C GLN A 6 9.81 -18.08 -20.67
N GLN A 7 9.78 -18.71 -19.49
CA GLN A 7 9.26 -18.08 -18.27
C GLN A 7 10.08 -16.86 -17.83
N GLY A 8 11.41 -16.90 -17.95
CA GLY A 8 12.27 -15.75 -17.62
C GLY A 8 12.08 -14.55 -18.58
N ALA A 9 11.74 -14.82 -19.85
CA ALA A 9 11.46 -13.78 -20.83
C ALA A 9 10.09 -13.13 -20.61
N GLU A 10 9.06 -13.92 -20.29
CA GLU A 10 7.72 -13.40 -19.92
C GLU A 10 7.76 -12.55 -18.65
N GLN A 11 8.45 -13.00 -17.61
CA GLN A 11 8.64 -12.24 -16.36
C GLN A 11 9.38 -10.91 -16.62
N ALA A 12 10.38 -10.89 -17.50
CA ALA A 12 11.09 -9.66 -17.85
C ALA A 12 10.20 -8.67 -18.63
N LEU A 13 9.30 -9.18 -19.48
CA LEU A 13 8.32 -8.34 -20.19
C LEU A 13 7.28 -7.76 -19.22
N ASP A 14 6.76 -8.56 -18.29
CA ASP A 14 5.82 -8.08 -17.28
C ASP A 14 6.44 -7.03 -16.34
N LEU A 15 7.69 -7.23 -15.92
CA LEU A 15 8.43 -6.22 -15.13
C LEU A 15 8.59 -4.90 -15.88
N ASN A 16 8.88 -4.96 -17.19
CA ASN A 16 8.97 -3.76 -18.02
C ASN A 16 7.62 -3.06 -18.15
N ASN A 17 6.54 -3.81 -18.32
CA ASN A 17 5.17 -3.29 -18.39
C ASN A 17 4.76 -2.62 -17.06
N GLU A 18 5.04 -3.24 -15.91
CA GLU A 18 4.79 -2.65 -14.59
C GLU A 18 5.58 -1.36 -14.37
N MET A 19 6.87 -1.37 -14.75
CA MET A 19 7.74 -0.21 -14.62
C MET A 19 7.25 0.96 -15.47
N GLN A 20 6.78 0.69 -16.69
CA GLN A 20 6.18 1.69 -17.55
C GLN A 20 4.89 2.25 -16.93
N ALA A 21 3.98 1.38 -16.48
CA ALA A 21 2.73 1.81 -15.86
C ALA A 21 2.94 2.65 -14.59
N ARG A 22 3.93 2.30 -13.75
CA ARG A 22 4.28 3.10 -12.55
C ARG A 22 4.82 4.48 -12.92
N ARG A 23 5.63 4.58 -13.98
CA ARG A 23 6.15 5.87 -14.47
C ARG A 23 5.06 6.75 -15.06
N GLU A 24 4.13 6.18 -15.83
CA GLU A 24 2.99 6.90 -16.39
C GLU A 24 2.08 7.45 -15.29
N LYS A 25 1.75 6.64 -14.28
CA LYS A 25 0.99 7.07 -13.09
C LYS A 25 1.71 8.18 -12.32
N LEU A 26 3.02 8.05 -12.11
CA LEU A 26 3.82 9.10 -11.46
C LEU A 26 3.83 10.41 -12.27
N ALA A 27 3.90 10.31 -13.61
CA ALA A 27 3.86 11.48 -14.48
C ALA A 27 2.50 12.19 -14.42
N ALA A 28 1.40 11.45 -14.34
CA ALA A 28 0.06 12.00 -14.13
C ALA A 28 -0.04 12.73 -12.77
N LEU A 29 0.40 12.09 -11.68
CA LEU A 29 0.40 12.68 -10.33
C LEU A 29 1.21 13.98 -10.26
N ARG A 30 2.32 14.09 -11.00
CA ARG A 30 3.12 15.32 -11.09
C ARG A 30 2.42 16.45 -11.86
N LYS A 31 1.51 16.15 -12.78
CA LYS A 31 0.74 17.17 -13.50
C LYS A 31 -0.40 17.72 -12.65
N GLU A 32 -1.01 16.87 -11.81
CA GLU A 32 -2.09 17.26 -10.90
C GLU A 32 -1.59 18.05 -9.69
N GLY A 33 -0.32 17.89 -9.30
CA GLY A 33 0.28 18.70 -8.24
C GLY A 33 1.52 18.05 -7.60
N VAL A 34 1.56 18.04 -6.26
CA VAL A 34 2.70 17.52 -5.49
C VAL A 34 2.65 15.99 -5.46
N ALA A 35 3.48 15.34 -6.30
CA ALA A 35 3.51 13.88 -6.42
C ALA A 35 4.01 13.13 -5.16
N PHE A 36 4.74 13.82 -4.27
CA PHE A 36 5.25 13.25 -3.02
C PHE A 36 4.88 14.15 -1.84
N PRO A 37 3.62 14.11 -1.37
CA PRO A 37 3.18 14.92 -0.25
C PRO A 37 3.80 14.41 1.06
N ASN A 38 4.09 15.33 2.00
CA ASN A 38 4.55 15.02 3.36
C ASN A 38 3.59 15.59 4.43
N ASP A 39 2.32 15.75 4.05
CA ASP A 39 1.30 16.36 4.91
C ASP A 39 0.57 15.33 5.77
N PHE A 40 0.55 14.06 5.35
CA PHE A 40 -0.10 13.01 6.12
C PHE A 40 0.56 12.84 7.50
N ARG A 41 -0.28 12.84 8.54
CA ARG A 41 0.11 12.55 9.92
C ARG A 41 -0.70 11.35 10.38
N ARG A 42 0.01 10.34 10.89
CA ARG A 42 -0.60 9.17 11.52
C ARG A 42 -0.69 9.41 13.02
N ASP A 43 -1.76 8.88 13.62
CA ASP A 43 -1.97 8.95 15.06
C ASP A 43 -1.57 7.64 15.75
N THR A 44 -1.66 6.52 15.01
CA THR A 44 -1.42 5.18 15.55
C THR A 44 -0.55 4.32 14.63
N THR A 45 0.00 3.26 15.19
CA THR A 45 0.78 2.23 14.50
C THR A 45 0.10 0.88 14.69
N SER A 46 0.32 -0.05 13.75
CA SER A 46 -0.26 -1.40 13.77
C SER A 46 -0.09 -2.09 15.13
N ASP A 47 1.12 -2.03 15.70
CA ASP A 47 1.44 -2.72 16.96
C ASP A 47 0.59 -2.17 18.13
N LYS A 48 0.30 -0.87 18.12
CA LYS A 48 -0.55 -0.24 19.14
C LYS A 48 -2.01 -0.65 18.97
N LEU A 49 -2.50 -0.73 17.73
CA LEU A 49 -3.86 -1.16 17.45
C LEU A 49 -4.06 -2.61 17.89
N HIS A 50 -3.14 -3.51 17.53
CA HIS A 50 -3.17 -4.90 17.97
C HIS A 50 -3.13 -5.03 19.50
N SER A 51 -2.20 -4.31 20.15
CA SER A 51 -2.08 -4.35 21.62
C SER A 51 -3.35 -3.89 22.36
N LEU A 52 -4.08 -2.91 21.80
CA LEU A 52 -5.26 -2.31 22.45
C LEU A 52 -6.58 -2.97 22.06
N TYR A 53 -6.66 -3.54 20.85
CA TYR A 53 -7.92 -3.92 20.23
C TYR A 53 -8.00 -5.39 19.79
N ASP A 54 -6.90 -6.17 19.78
CA ASP A 54 -6.96 -7.59 19.38
C ASP A 54 -7.91 -8.42 20.26
N GLY A 55 -8.06 -8.04 21.53
CA GLY A 55 -8.92 -8.74 22.48
C GLY A 55 -10.38 -8.26 22.50
N LYS A 56 -10.74 -7.21 21.75
CA LYS A 56 -12.09 -6.63 21.81
C LYS A 56 -13.04 -7.31 20.84
N SER A 57 -14.29 -7.46 21.25
CA SER A 57 -15.32 -8.00 20.38
C SER A 57 -15.80 -6.95 19.36
N LYS A 58 -16.46 -7.40 18.28
CA LYS A 58 -17.01 -6.51 17.26
C LYS A 58 -17.98 -5.48 17.84
N GLU A 59 -18.84 -5.92 18.76
CA GLU A 59 -19.84 -5.06 19.42
C GLU A 59 -19.18 -3.98 20.29
N GLU A 60 -18.07 -4.31 20.95
CA GLU A 60 -17.28 -3.35 21.74
C GLU A 60 -16.59 -2.31 20.85
N LEU A 61 -16.04 -2.71 19.70
CA LEU A 61 -15.40 -1.79 18.76
C LEU A 61 -16.43 -0.86 18.10
N GLU A 62 -17.61 -1.37 17.76
CA GLU A 62 -18.71 -0.56 17.23
C GLU A 62 -19.24 0.45 18.26
N ALA A 63 -19.33 0.06 19.54
CA ALA A 63 -19.77 0.97 20.60
C ALA A 63 -18.72 2.03 20.96
N LEU A 64 -17.43 1.73 20.81
CA LEU A 64 -16.33 2.64 21.13
C LEU A 64 -16.08 3.70 20.05
N ASP A 65 -16.54 3.46 18.81
CA ASP A 65 -16.50 4.39 17.67
C ASP A 65 -15.14 5.12 17.52
N ILE A 66 -14.05 4.33 17.50
CA ILE A 66 -12.69 4.86 17.55
C ILE A 66 -12.18 5.16 16.15
N GLU A 67 -12.00 6.44 15.84
CA GLU A 67 -11.32 6.90 14.64
C GLU A 67 -9.80 6.85 14.80
N VAL A 68 -9.09 6.26 13.83
CA VAL A 68 -7.63 6.15 13.85
C VAL A 68 -7.01 6.42 12.47
N SER A 69 -5.92 7.18 12.45
CA SER A 69 -5.13 7.43 11.23
C SER A 69 -3.88 6.56 11.19
N VAL A 70 -3.68 5.81 10.10
CA VAL A 70 -2.51 4.92 9.88
C VAL A 70 -1.81 5.20 8.55
N ALA A 71 -0.50 4.94 8.48
CA ALA A 71 0.28 4.97 7.24
C ALA A 71 1.30 3.82 7.20
N GLY A 72 1.47 3.22 6.01
CA GLY A 72 2.38 2.08 5.78
C GLY A 72 2.56 1.78 4.29
N ARG A 73 3.28 0.68 3.98
CA ARG A 73 3.32 0.14 2.61
C ARG A 73 2.08 -0.71 2.35
N MET A 74 1.54 -0.58 1.16
CA MET A 74 0.59 -1.56 0.61
C MET A 74 1.39 -2.83 0.30
N MET A 75 1.05 -3.93 0.97
CA MET A 75 1.65 -5.25 0.80
C MET A 75 0.70 -6.17 0.05
#